data_AF-A0AAD6TG78-F1
#
_entry.id   AF-A0AAD6TG78-F1
#
_cell.length_a   1.000
_cell.length_b   1.000
_cell.length_c   1.000
_cell.angle_alpha   90.00
_cell.angle_beta   90.00
_cell.angle_gamma   90.00
#
_symmetry.space_group_name_H-M   'P 1'
#
loop_
_entity.id
_entity.type
_entity.pdbx_description
1 polymer ?
#
loop_
_entity_poly.entity_id
_entity_poly.type
_entity_poly.pdbx_seq_one_letter_code
_entity_poly.pdbx_strand_id
1 'polypeptide(L)'
;MDAIPPEIWSEIFSFACTDDGSTGRALSRVSRAVQIISKSSKYQSICVLGPNQLLKLFGLLSALSPRARKVKYLFVACLDECAEFGGADHGAQTIRQFYLNTEMNATGQALEQLLQLVSPSLVALQIHRTKIYRQSVLLDMEFPVLSELTLHGPFKSTDPRPPECLFPNLRRIHIHHFVHHPTQFLQQIVRVAPKITHLHVPQRSFSAYDIQVALGILQPIVSSSELSQLPDSLQQLVIELEPAPSSLDSWASNIRGEQHRRKFHKISQRDARIRLADGRDDWIPVVEAKERWIS
;
A
#
# COMPACT_ATOMS: atom_id res chain seq x y z
N MET A 1 -10.61 -31.84 -22.80
CA MET A 1 -10.19 -30.43 -22.96
C MET A 1 -9.87 -30.10 -24.42
N ASP A 2 -10.11 -31.06 -25.31
CA ASP A 2 -9.43 -31.19 -26.61
C ASP A 2 -10.16 -30.46 -27.75
N ALA A 3 -11.33 -29.89 -27.44
CA ALA A 3 -12.13 -29.11 -28.39
C ALA A 3 -11.77 -27.61 -28.40
N ILE A 4 -11.05 -27.12 -27.38
CA ILE A 4 -10.74 -25.68 -27.22
C ILE A 4 -9.22 -25.50 -27.30
N PRO A 5 -8.72 -24.54 -28.11
CA PRO A 5 -7.29 -24.28 -28.24
C PRO A 5 -6.61 -23.87 -26.91
N PRO A 6 -5.32 -24.22 -26.71
CA PRO A 6 -4.57 -23.85 -25.50
C PRO A 6 -4.52 -22.35 -25.20
N GLU A 7 -4.58 -21.49 -26.21
CA GLU A 7 -4.55 -20.03 -26.08
C GLU A 7 -5.79 -19.53 -25.34
N ILE A 8 -6.96 -20.05 -25.70
CA ILE A 8 -8.23 -19.73 -25.05
C ILE A 8 -8.24 -20.22 -23.60
N TRP A 9 -7.71 -21.42 -23.35
CA TRP A 9 -7.52 -21.90 -21.97
C TRP A 9 -6.57 -21.02 -21.17
N SER A 10 -5.47 -20.56 -21.77
CA SER A 10 -4.52 -19.67 -21.11
C SER A 10 -5.16 -18.34 -20.74
N GLU A 11 -5.98 -17.79 -21.63
CA GLU A 11 -6.76 -16.57 -21.39
C GLU A 11 -7.78 -16.78 -20.27
N ILE A 12 -8.57 -17.85 -20.32
CA ILE A 12 -9.51 -18.24 -19.24
C ILE A 12 -8.78 -18.34 -17.91
N PHE A 13 -7.62 -19.02 -17.86
CA PHE A 13 -6.84 -19.13 -16.62
C PHE A 13 -6.26 -17.80 -16.17
N SER A 14 -5.95 -16.88 -17.09
CA SER A 14 -5.51 -15.53 -16.73
C SER A 14 -6.62 -14.68 -16.10
N PHE A 15 -7.88 -14.92 -16.44
CA PHE A 15 -9.02 -14.28 -15.79
C PHE A 15 -9.41 -14.99 -14.49
N ALA A 16 -9.27 -16.31 -14.42
CA ALA A 16 -9.63 -17.08 -13.22
C ALA A 16 -8.63 -16.92 -12.07
N CYS A 17 -7.33 -16.78 -12.36
CA CYS A 17 -6.28 -16.73 -11.34
C CYS A 17 -6.08 -15.34 -10.71
N THR A 18 -7.13 -14.58 -10.44
CA THR A 18 -7.08 -13.25 -9.80
C THR A 18 -7.39 -13.29 -8.30
N ASP A 19 -7.45 -14.49 -7.73
CA ASP A 19 -7.73 -14.74 -6.31
C ASP A 19 -6.46 -14.69 -5.43
N ASP A 20 -6.48 -15.32 -4.26
CA ASP A 20 -5.32 -15.45 -3.37
C ASP A 20 -4.23 -16.46 -3.83
N GLY A 21 -4.31 -16.87 -5.09
CA GLY A 21 -3.46 -17.89 -5.71
C GLY A 21 -4.00 -19.31 -5.54
N SER A 22 -5.16 -19.51 -4.89
CA SER A 22 -5.78 -20.83 -4.75
C SER A 22 -6.14 -21.45 -6.10
N THR A 23 -6.67 -20.66 -7.03
CA THR A 23 -7.10 -21.09 -8.35
C THR A 23 -5.92 -21.58 -9.18
N GLY A 24 -4.80 -20.84 -9.20
CA GLY A 24 -3.58 -21.26 -9.89
C GLY A 24 -3.00 -22.58 -9.35
N ARG A 25 -3.10 -22.80 -8.03
CA ARG A 25 -2.71 -24.07 -7.39
C ARG A 25 -3.66 -25.21 -7.74
N ALA A 26 -4.97 -24.97 -7.76
CA ALA A 26 -5.98 -25.95 -8.11
C ALA A 26 -5.83 -26.41 -9.57
N LEU A 27 -5.69 -25.47 -10.51
CA LEU A 27 -5.47 -25.76 -11.93
C LEU A 27 -4.24 -26.64 -12.16
N SER A 28 -3.15 -26.37 -11.42
CA SER A 28 -1.92 -27.16 -11.52
C SER A 28 -2.09 -28.64 -11.13
N ARG A 29 -3.22 -29.04 -10.53
CA ARG A 29 -3.52 -30.41 -10.08
C ARG A 29 -4.58 -31.13 -10.92
N VAL A 30 -5.21 -30.47 -11.88
CA VAL A 30 -6.33 -31.05 -12.65
C VAL A 30 -5.87 -32.11 -13.64
N SER A 31 -4.91 -31.77 -14.51
CA SER A 31 -4.32 -32.70 -15.49
C SER A 31 -2.97 -32.15 -15.96
N ARG A 32 -2.16 -32.99 -16.64
CA ARG A 32 -0.89 -32.55 -17.24
C ARG A 32 -1.08 -31.40 -18.23
N ALA A 33 -2.13 -31.45 -19.06
CA ALA A 33 -2.43 -30.41 -20.03
C ALA A 33 -2.76 -29.08 -19.33
N VAL A 34 -3.64 -29.09 -18.32
CA VAL A 34 -3.97 -27.88 -17.55
C VAL A 34 -2.74 -27.33 -16.85
N GLN A 35 -1.95 -28.19 -16.21
CA GLN A 35 -0.75 -27.77 -15.49
C GLN A 35 0.25 -27.04 -16.40
N ILE A 36 0.39 -27.50 -17.64
CA ILE A 36 1.25 -26.85 -18.65
C ILE A 36 0.66 -25.50 -19.06
N ILE A 37 -0.62 -25.46 -19.41
CA ILE A 37 -1.29 -24.24 -19.91
C ILE A 37 -1.43 -23.18 -18.82
N SER A 38 -1.71 -23.58 -17.57
CA SER A 38 -1.90 -22.68 -16.43
C SER A 38 -0.59 -22.17 -15.84
N LYS A 39 0.57 -22.64 -16.32
CA LYS A 39 1.89 -22.30 -15.77
C LYS A 39 2.17 -20.80 -15.77
N SER A 40 1.71 -20.08 -16.80
CA SER A 40 1.87 -18.62 -16.94
C SER A 40 1.02 -17.83 -15.95
N SER A 41 -0.16 -18.34 -15.58
CA SER A 41 -1.11 -17.70 -14.67
C SER A 41 -0.99 -18.19 -13.22
N LYS A 42 -0.19 -19.23 -12.97
CA LYS A 42 -0.08 -19.91 -11.66
C LYS A 42 0.27 -18.97 -10.51
N TYR A 43 1.18 -18.03 -10.75
CA TYR A 43 1.72 -17.12 -9.74
C TYR A 43 1.29 -15.67 -9.95
N GLN A 44 0.29 -15.42 -10.82
CA GLN A 44 -0.06 -14.06 -11.19
C GLN A 44 -0.69 -13.27 -10.04
N SER A 45 -1.40 -13.94 -9.14
CA SER A 45 -2.03 -13.33 -7.96
C SER A 45 -1.64 -14.12 -6.73
N ILE A 46 -1.09 -13.43 -5.72
CA ILE A 46 -0.53 -14.06 -4.52
C ILE A 46 -0.91 -13.25 -3.27
N CYS A 47 -1.47 -13.95 -2.29
CA CYS A 47 -1.64 -13.46 -0.94
C CYS A 47 -0.56 -14.04 -0.03
N VAL A 48 0.09 -13.18 0.75
CA VAL A 48 1.08 -13.54 1.77
C VAL A 48 0.58 -13.09 3.13
N LEU A 49 0.40 -14.05 4.03
CA LEU A 49 0.01 -13.81 5.42
C LEU A 49 1.12 -14.29 6.36
N GLY A 50 1.80 -13.34 7.00
CA GLY A 50 2.85 -13.57 7.98
C GLY A 50 4.25 -13.79 7.39
N PRO A 51 5.28 -13.72 8.25
CA PRO A 51 6.69 -13.80 7.84
C PRO A 51 7.06 -15.17 7.23
N ASN A 52 6.50 -16.26 7.75
CA ASN A 52 6.78 -17.61 7.24
C ASN A 52 6.32 -17.80 5.79
N GLN A 53 5.16 -17.24 5.41
CA GLN A 53 4.68 -17.30 4.03
C GLN A 53 5.55 -16.42 3.12
N LEU A 54 5.97 -15.25 3.61
CA LEU A 54 6.83 -14.33 2.89
C LEU A 54 8.17 -14.97 2.55
N LEU A 55 8.85 -15.58 3.53
CA LEU A 55 10.13 -16.26 3.34
C LEU A 55 10.01 -17.45 2.37
N LYS A 56 8.96 -18.26 2.50
CA LYS A 56 8.69 -19.38 1.58
C LYS A 56 8.44 -18.90 0.16
N LEU A 57 7.67 -17.82 -0.01
CA LEU A 57 7.40 -17.23 -1.31
C LEU A 57 8.68 -16.68 -1.93
N PHE A 58 9.47 -15.95 -1.15
CA PHE A 58 10.76 -15.42 -1.59
C PHE A 58 11.68 -16.55 -2.07
N GLY A 59 11.84 -17.62 -1.29
CA GLY A 59 12.63 -18.79 -1.70
C GLY A 59 12.10 -19.44 -2.98
N LEU A 60 10.78 -19.58 -3.11
CA LEU A 60 10.14 -20.14 -4.30
C LEU A 60 10.39 -19.28 -5.54
N LEU A 61 10.14 -17.96 -5.48
CA LEU A 61 10.28 -17.07 -6.64
C LEU A 61 11.76 -16.86 -7.02
N SER A 62 12.65 -16.82 -6.04
CA SER A 62 14.10 -16.71 -6.27
C SER A 62 14.65 -17.89 -7.08
N ALA A 63 14.12 -19.09 -6.88
CA ALA A 63 14.50 -20.29 -7.62
C ALA A 63 13.92 -20.36 -9.05
N LEU A 64 12.92 -19.53 -9.38
CA LEU A 64 12.30 -19.52 -10.69
C LEU A 64 13.10 -18.68 -11.69
N SER A 65 12.99 -19.02 -12.98
CA SER A 65 13.50 -18.16 -14.04
C SER A 65 12.69 -16.86 -14.13
N PRO A 66 13.26 -15.73 -14.60
CA PRO A 66 12.55 -14.45 -14.68
C PRO A 66 11.22 -14.53 -15.44
N ARG A 67 11.14 -15.35 -16.50
CA ARG A 67 9.93 -15.55 -17.30
C ARG A 67 8.79 -16.22 -16.52
N ALA A 68 9.11 -16.99 -15.48
CA ALA A 68 8.16 -17.71 -14.64
C ALA A 68 7.78 -16.94 -13.36
N ARG A 69 8.44 -15.82 -13.05
CA ARG A 69 8.17 -14.94 -11.88
C ARG A 69 7.18 -13.83 -12.21
N LYS A 70 6.11 -14.14 -12.95
CA LYS A 70 5.10 -13.14 -13.30
C LYS A 70 4.07 -13.03 -12.19
N VAL A 71 4.30 -12.09 -11.27
CA VAL A 71 3.34 -11.72 -10.22
C VAL A 71 2.77 -10.35 -10.58
N LYS A 72 1.46 -10.30 -10.83
CA LYS A 72 0.72 -9.07 -11.18
C LYS A 72 0.05 -8.45 -9.96
N TYR A 73 -0.51 -9.28 -9.08
CA TYR A 73 -1.26 -8.85 -7.92
C TYR A 73 -0.60 -9.45 -6.67
N LEU A 74 -0.14 -8.59 -5.77
CA LEU A 74 0.52 -9.02 -4.54
C LEU A 74 -0.16 -8.35 -3.35
N PHE A 75 -0.68 -9.17 -2.44
CA PHE A 75 -1.13 -8.76 -1.13
C PHE A 75 -0.17 -9.31 -0.08
N VAL A 76 0.34 -8.43 0.79
CA VAL A 76 1.21 -8.81 1.90
C VAL A 76 0.62 -8.26 3.19
N ALA A 77 0.35 -9.15 4.14
CA ALA A 77 0.05 -8.78 5.51
C ALA A 77 0.94 -9.57 6.46
N CYS A 78 1.82 -8.90 7.20
CA CYS A 78 2.70 -9.55 8.19
C CYS A 78 2.31 -9.10 9.58
N LEU A 79 1.26 -9.72 10.14
CA LEU A 79 0.91 -9.58 11.54
C LEU A 79 2.00 -10.23 12.40
N ASP A 80 2.39 -9.55 13.48
CA ASP A 80 2.86 -10.27 14.66
C ASP A 80 1.61 -10.76 15.38
N GLU A 81 1.39 -12.07 15.49
CA GLU A 81 0.40 -12.65 16.41
C GLU A 81 0.74 -12.38 17.89
N CYS A 82 1.86 -11.71 18.14
CA CYS A 82 2.47 -11.57 19.45
C CYS A 82 2.28 -10.16 20.04
N ALA A 83 1.07 -9.68 20.34
CA ALA A 83 0.96 -8.46 21.18
C ALA A 83 -0.38 -8.17 21.90
N GLU A 84 -1.36 -9.07 22.00
CA GLU A 84 -2.58 -8.78 22.79
C GLU A 84 -2.69 -9.54 24.12
N PHE A 85 -1.72 -10.40 24.46
CA PHE A 85 -1.66 -10.98 25.80
C PHE A 85 -0.69 -10.18 26.69
N GLY A 86 -1.29 -9.33 27.53
CA GLY A 86 -0.61 -8.59 28.58
C GLY A 86 0.03 -9.52 29.62
N GLY A 87 1.22 -9.14 30.07
CA GLY A 87 1.97 -9.81 31.12
C GLY A 87 3.31 -9.12 31.28
N ALA A 88 3.40 -8.24 32.27
CA ALA A 88 4.57 -7.43 32.56
C ALA A 88 5.72 -8.29 33.09
N ASP A 89 6.69 -8.62 32.23
CA ASP A 89 8.01 -9.07 32.65
C ASP A 89 9.08 -8.37 31.80
N HIS A 90 9.74 -7.38 32.41
CA HIS A 90 10.65 -6.46 31.73
C HIS A 90 11.94 -7.15 31.23
N GLY A 91 12.34 -8.27 31.85
CA GLY A 91 13.48 -9.09 31.42
C GLY A 91 13.18 -9.90 30.15
N ALA A 92 12.00 -10.53 30.11
CA ALA A 92 11.51 -11.24 28.93
C ALA A 92 11.17 -10.29 27.76
N GLN A 93 10.73 -9.05 28.07
CA GLN A 93 10.48 -8.02 27.07
C GLN A 93 11.74 -7.59 26.33
N THR A 94 12.89 -7.47 26.97
CA THR A 94 14.11 -7.00 26.29
C THR A 94 14.66 -8.05 25.31
N ILE A 95 14.66 -9.32 25.73
CA ILE A 95 15.03 -10.45 24.86
C ILE A 95 14.01 -10.60 23.72
N ARG A 96 12.70 -10.52 24.03
CA ARG A 96 11.62 -10.53 23.02
C ARG A 96 11.74 -9.37 22.04
N GLN A 97 12.06 -8.16 22.50
CA GLN A 97 12.28 -7.00 21.63
C GLN A 97 13.50 -7.20 20.71
N PHE A 98 14.58 -7.81 21.20
CA PHE A 98 15.75 -8.13 20.37
C PHE A 98 15.45 -9.19 19.30
N TYR A 99 14.73 -10.26 19.65
CA TYR A 99 14.28 -11.27 18.69
C TYR A 99 13.28 -10.71 17.69
N LEU A 100 12.30 -9.91 18.15
CA LEU A 100 11.37 -9.20 17.28
C LEU A 100 12.11 -8.25 16.33
N ASN A 101 13.08 -7.47 16.80
CA ASN A 101 13.88 -6.60 15.95
C ASN A 101 14.68 -7.38 14.90
N THR A 102 15.25 -8.54 15.26
CA THR A 102 16.03 -9.38 14.34
C THR A 102 15.13 -10.05 13.28
N GLU A 103 14.00 -10.64 13.69
CA GLU A 103 13.01 -11.22 12.76
C GLU A 103 12.33 -10.16 11.90
N MET A 104 12.05 -8.97 12.45
CA MET A 104 11.52 -7.83 11.70
C MET A 104 12.52 -7.34 10.64
N ASN A 105 13.82 -7.33 10.96
CA ASN A 105 14.86 -6.99 9.99
C ASN A 105 14.96 -8.03 8.86
N ALA A 106 14.94 -9.33 9.19
CA ALA A 106 14.96 -10.40 8.19
C ALA A 106 13.70 -10.40 7.31
N THR A 107 12.53 -10.19 7.91
CA THR A 107 11.24 -10.09 7.20
C THR A 107 11.19 -8.85 6.31
N GLY A 108 11.69 -7.71 6.79
CA GLY A 108 11.81 -6.48 6.01
C GLY A 108 12.71 -6.68 4.78
N GLN A 109 13.91 -7.24 4.98
CA GLN A 109 14.82 -7.57 3.88
C GLN A 109 14.20 -8.55 2.88
N ALA A 110 13.53 -9.59 3.36
CA ALA A 110 12.85 -10.56 2.50
C ALA A 110 11.72 -9.90 1.68
N LEU A 111 10.99 -8.94 2.26
CA LEU A 111 9.98 -8.20 1.51
C LEU A 111 10.64 -7.32 0.43
N GLU A 112 11.69 -6.58 0.77
CA GLU A 112 12.40 -5.73 -0.20
C GLU A 112 12.93 -6.55 -1.38
N GLN A 113 13.58 -7.67 -1.10
CA GLN A 113 14.09 -8.58 -2.12
C GLN A 113 12.96 -9.22 -2.93
N LEU A 114 11.86 -9.62 -2.29
CA LEU A 114 10.67 -10.13 -2.97
C LEU A 114 10.11 -9.08 -3.93
N LEU A 115 9.94 -7.84 -3.46
CA LEU A 115 9.44 -6.73 -4.26
C LEU A 115 10.35 -6.47 -5.46
N GLN A 116 11.67 -6.53 -5.28
CA GLN A 116 12.63 -6.40 -6.38
C GLN A 116 12.51 -7.52 -7.42
N LEU A 117 12.22 -8.75 -6.99
CA LEU A 117 12.02 -9.87 -7.90
C LEU A 117 10.76 -9.74 -8.76
N VAL A 118 9.71 -9.10 -8.23
CA VAL A 118 8.40 -9.00 -8.87
C VAL A 118 8.10 -7.64 -9.49
N SER A 119 8.91 -6.62 -9.19
CA SER A 119 8.68 -5.24 -9.64
C SER A 119 8.40 -5.10 -11.15
N PRO A 120 9.06 -5.84 -12.06
CA PRO A 120 8.83 -5.68 -13.49
C PRO A 120 7.44 -6.11 -13.97
N SER A 121 6.73 -6.96 -13.19
CA SER A 121 5.41 -7.48 -13.57
C SER A 121 4.28 -7.01 -12.68
N LEU A 122 4.59 -6.29 -11.60
CA LEU A 122 3.62 -5.96 -10.56
C LEU A 122 2.69 -4.83 -10.98
N VAL A 123 1.38 -5.13 -11.05
CA VAL A 123 0.31 -4.23 -11.48
C VAL A 123 -0.42 -3.62 -10.28
N ALA A 124 -0.69 -4.43 -9.25
CA ALA A 124 -1.28 -3.96 -7.99
C ALA A 124 -0.52 -4.51 -6.80
N LEU A 125 -0.24 -3.64 -5.83
CA LEU A 125 0.46 -3.96 -4.60
C LEU A 125 -0.33 -3.46 -3.41
N GLN A 126 -0.63 -4.35 -2.47
CA GLN A 126 -1.20 -4.00 -1.18
C GLN A 126 -0.31 -4.51 -0.04
N ILE A 127 0.06 -3.61 0.86
CA ILE A 127 0.89 -3.92 2.03
C ILE A 127 0.15 -3.46 3.27
N HIS A 128 -0.23 -4.44 4.10
CA HIS A 128 -1.07 -4.28 5.27
C HIS A 128 -0.31 -4.64 6.54
N ARG A 129 -0.44 -3.80 7.58
CA ARG A 129 0.02 -4.09 8.96
C ARG A 129 1.45 -4.65 9.04
N THR A 130 2.38 -4.15 8.22
CA THR A 130 3.78 -4.59 8.26
C THR A 130 4.58 -3.65 9.15
N LYS A 131 5.29 -4.15 10.17
CA LYS A 131 6.25 -3.35 10.96
C LYS A 131 7.58 -3.12 10.22
N ILE A 132 7.52 -2.93 8.92
CA ILE A 132 8.71 -2.78 8.10
C ILE A 132 9.16 -1.33 8.24
N TYR A 133 10.31 -1.14 8.89
CA TYR A 133 10.95 0.15 8.97
C TYR A 133 11.35 0.58 7.56
N ARG A 134 10.76 1.68 7.07
CA ARG A 134 11.13 2.31 5.81
C ARG A 134 11.61 3.72 6.08
N GLN A 135 12.59 4.17 5.28
CA GLN A 135 13.07 5.55 5.33
C GLN A 135 12.11 6.50 4.61
N SER A 136 11.44 6.03 3.56
CA SER A 136 10.44 6.77 2.80
C SER A 136 9.04 6.17 2.96
N VAL A 137 8.03 7.01 2.77
CA VAL A 137 6.62 6.60 2.78
C VAL A 137 6.32 5.71 1.57
N LEU A 138 6.88 6.08 0.41
CA LEU A 138 6.79 5.33 -0.83
C LEU A 138 7.92 4.29 -0.89
N LEU A 139 7.86 3.37 -1.86
CA LEU A 139 8.91 2.37 -2.05
C LEU A 139 10.05 2.96 -2.88
N ASP A 140 11.30 2.85 -2.43
CA ASP A 140 12.49 3.34 -3.14
C ASP A 140 12.94 2.35 -4.25
N MET A 141 12.01 1.96 -5.12
CA MET A 141 12.24 0.97 -6.17
C MET A 141 11.36 1.27 -7.38
N GLU A 142 11.87 0.97 -8.57
CA GLU A 142 11.12 1.13 -9.81
C GLU A 142 10.07 0.02 -9.99
N PHE A 143 8.82 0.44 -10.21
CA PHE A 143 7.73 -0.44 -10.60
C PHE A 143 7.14 0.03 -11.93
N PRO A 144 7.67 -0.44 -13.08
CA PRO A 144 7.35 0.12 -14.39
C PRO A 144 5.89 -0.08 -14.81
N VAL A 145 5.20 -1.09 -14.29
CA VAL A 145 3.81 -1.43 -14.68
C VAL A 145 2.80 -1.31 -13.54
N LEU A 146 3.21 -0.83 -12.36
CA LEU A 146 2.33 -0.70 -11.20
C LEU A 146 1.31 0.41 -11.45
N SER A 147 0.04 0.05 -11.36
CA SER A 147 -1.10 0.96 -11.52
C SER A 147 -1.82 1.27 -10.21
N GLU A 148 -1.71 0.39 -9.22
CA GLU A 148 -2.38 0.51 -7.92
C GLU A 148 -1.46 0.18 -6.76
N LEU A 149 -1.42 1.08 -5.77
CA LEU A 149 -0.59 0.92 -4.57
C LEU A 149 -1.42 1.22 -3.33
N THR A 150 -1.50 0.25 -2.41
CA THR A 150 -2.08 0.44 -1.07
C THR A 150 -1.03 0.17 -0.01
N LEU A 151 -0.81 1.14 0.88
CA LEU A 151 0.17 1.04 1.97
C LEU A 151 -0.49 1.38 3.30
N HIS A 152 -0.39 0.47 4.27
CA HIS A 152 -0.75 0.75 5.67
C HIS A 152 0.52 0.97 6.49
N GLY A 153 0.53 2.07 7.24
CA GLY A 153 1.63 2.47 8.12
C GLY A 153 1.83 1.54 9.32
N PRO A 154 2.72 1.93 10.26
CA PRO A 154 3.20 3.29 10.49
C PRO A 154 4.34 3.75 9.57
N PHE A 155 4.22 4.94 8.98
CA PHE A 155 5.32 5.59 8.23
C PHE A 155 6.03 6.64 9.11
N LYS A 156 7.36 6.56 9.17
CA LYS A 156 8.21 7.64 9.68
C LYS A 156 8.65 8.47 8.46
N SER A 157 8.25 9.73 8.39
CA SER A 157 8.74 10.64 7.35
C SER A 157 10.18 10.98 7.69
N THR A 158 11.16 10.34 7.06
CA THR A 158 12.46 10.95 6.85
C THR A 158 12.48 11.36 5.38
N ASP A 159 12.85 12.60 5.06
CA ASP A 159 12.77 13.14 3.70
C ASP A 159 14.14 13.12 3.01
N PRO A 160 14.69 11.96 2.58
CA PRO A 160 15.62 11.98 1.47
C PRO A 160 14.83 12.28 0.18
N ARG A 161 15.42 13.05 -0.73
CA ARG A 161 14.84 13.39 -2.03
C ARG A 161 14.78 12.09 -2.87
N PRO A 162 13.59 11.53 -3.17
CA PRO A 162 13.51 10.25 -3.88
C PRO A 162 13.93 10.42 -5.36
N PRO A 163 14.36 9.33 -6.04
CA PRO A 163 14.53 9.32 -7.48
C PRO A 163 13.23 9.70 -8.21
N GLU A 164 13.34 10.30 -9.39
CA GLU A 164 12.18 10.67 -10.19
C GLU A 164 11.58 9.46 -10.92
N CYS A 165 10.26 9.50 -11.15
CA CYS A 165 9.53 8.53 -11.99
C CYS A 165 9.60 7.04 -11.58
N LEU A 166 9.73 6.72 -10.29
CA LEU A 166 9.71 5.33 -9.79
C LEU A 166 8.45 4.53 -10.17
N PHE A 167 7.31 5.21 -10.34
CA PHE A 167 6.03 4.59 -10.65
C PHE A 167 5.37 5.26 -11.89
N PRO A 168 5.93 5.04 -13.10
CA PRO A 168 5.55 5.80 -14.29
C PRO A 168 4.12 5.55 -14.77
N ASN A 169 3.46 4.48 -14.31
CA ASN A 169 2.10 4.10 -14.68
C ASN A 169 1.13 4.07 -13.49
N LEU A 170 1.55 4.55 -12.32
CA LEU A 170 0.74 4.52 -11.11
C LEU A 170 -0.44 5.48 -11.21
N ARG A 171 -1.66 4.95 -11.02
CA ARG A 171 -2.91 5.68 -11.18
C ARG A 171 -3.67 5.84 -9.87
N ARG A 172 -3.54 4.90 -8.94
CA ARG A 172 -4.26 4.89 -7.66
C ARG A 172 -3.29 4.65 -6.52
N ILE A 173 -3.27 5.56 -5.55
CA ILE A 173 -2.50 5.44 -4.31
C ILE A 173 -3.46 5.54 -3.13
N HIS A 174 -3.48 4.52 -2.29
CA HIS A 174 -4.19 4.50 -1.02
C HIS A 174 -3.17 4.36 0.11
N ILE A 175 -3.10 5.36 0.98
CA ILE A 175 -2.25 5.31 2.16
C ILE A 175 -3.14 5.39 3.38
N HIS A 176 -2.85 4.53 4.36
CA HIS A 176 -3.53 4.53 5.64
C HIS A 176 -2.50 4.71 6.76
N HIS A 177 -2.86 5.52 7.77
CA HIS A 177 -2.09 5.78 8.99
C HIS A 177 -0.69 6.39 8.81
N PHE A 178 -0.59 7.69 9.06
CA PHE A 178 0.69 8.37 9.29
C PHE A 178 0.92 8.62 10.78
N VAL A 179 2.17 8.40 11.23
CA VAL A 179 2.57 8.77 12.60
C VAL A 179 2.84 10.28 12.71
N HIS A 180 3.39 10.87 11.65
CA HIS A 180 3.72 12.30 11.57
C HIS A 180 3.22 12.91 10.26
N HIS A 181 2.96 14.22 10.24
CA HIS A 181 2.59 14.96 9.02
C HIS A 181 3.80 15.06 8.08
N PRO A 182 3.71 14.49 6.85
CA PRO A 182 4.80 14.57 5.88
C PRO A 182 4.71 15.88 5.08
N THR A 183 5.64 16.80 5.30
CA THR A 183 5.57 18.17 4.75
C THR A 183 5.78 18.24 3.22
N GLN A 184 6.36 17.20 2.61
CA GLN A 184 6.69 17.16 1.17
C GLN A 184 5.94 16.07 0.39
N PHE A 185 4.94 15.43 1.00
CA PHE A 185 4.33 14.22 0.41
C PHE A 185 3.69 14.45 -0.96
N LEU A 186 2.97 15.56 -1.17
CA LEU A 186 2.41 15.90 -2.49
C LEU A 186 3.51 16.07 -3.55
N GLN A 187 4.61 16.72 -3.19
CA GLN A 187 5.73 16.94 -4.11
C GLN A 187 6.39 15.63 -4.50
N GLN A 188 6.57 14.73 -3.53
CA GLN A 188 7.11 13.40 -3.76
C GLN A 188 6.21 12.62 -4.73
N ILE A 189 4.89 12.63 -4.53
CA ILE A 189 3.94 11.96 -5.43
C ILE A 189 4.04 12.51 -6.86
N VAL A 190 4.06 13.84 -7.04
CA VAL A 190 4.15 14.45 -8.37
C VAL A 190 5.42 14.00 -9.11
N ARG A 191 6.56 13.88 -8.39
CA ARG A 191 7.85 13.46 -8.97
C ARG A 191 7.88 11.97 -9.31
N VAL A 192 7.36 11.12 -8.43
CA VAL A 192 7.51 9.66 -8.55
C VAL A 192 6.38 9.00 -9.35
N ALA A 193 5.20 9.62 -9.40
CA ALA A 193 3.98 9.07 -9.99
C ALA A 193 3.22 10.12 -10.82
N PRO A 194 3.77 10.54 -11.98
CA PRO A 194 3.22 11.66 -12.76
C PRO A 194 1.82 11.40 -13.36
N LYS A 195 1.41 10.13 -13.48
CA LYS A 195 0.09 9.73 -14.03
C LYS A 195 -0.97 9.45 -12.96
N ILE A 196 -0.75 9.91 -11.73
CA ILE A 196 -1.66 9.67 -10.62
C ILE A 196 -3.04 10.29 -10.88
N THR A 197 -4.09 9.49 -10.71
CA THR A 197 -5.48 9.93 -10.95
C THR A 197 -6.31 9.93 -9.67
N HIS A 198 -6.04 9.00 -8.76
CA HIS A 198 -6.76 8.85 -7.50
C HIS A 198 -5.77 8.78 -6.35
N LEU A 199 -5.91 9.68 -5.38
CA LEU A 199 -5.12 9.72 -4.17
C LEU A 199 -6.07 9.60 -2.97
N HIS A 200 -5.89 8.58 -2.14
CA HIS A 200 -6.63 8.39 -0.90
C HIS A 200 -5.65 8.38 0.27
N VAL A 201 -5.84 9.26 1.24
CA VAL A 201 -4.92 9.45 2.36
C VAL A 201 -5.66 9.82 3.64
N PRO A 202 -5.09 9.58 4.83
CA PRO A 202 -5.66 10.11 6.07
C PRO A 202 -5.53 11.62 6.15
N GLN A 203 -6.40 12.23 6.95
CA GLN A 203 -6.40 13.66 7.24
C GLN A 203 -5.05 14.16 7.76
N ARG A 204 -4.26 13.31 8.43
CA ARG A 204 -2.92 13.65 8.92
C ARG A 204 -1.86 13.80 7.83
N SER A 205 -2.14 13.38 6.59
CA SER A 205 -1.20 13.50 5.48
C SER A 205 -0.98 14.93 5.01
N PHE A 206 -1.95 15.82 5.23
CA PHE A 206 -1.89 17.21 4.79
C PHE A 206 -2.36 18.15 5.89
N SER A 207 -1.81 19.35 5.92
CA SER A 207 -2.49 20.46 6.57
C SER A 207 -3.52 21.02 5.60
N ALA A 208 -4.60 21.61 6.12
CA ALA A 208 -5.56 22.32 5.27
C ALA A 208 -4.90 23.45 4.47
N TYR A 209 -3.83 24.02 5.00
CA TYR A 209 -3.03 25.04 4.35
C TYR A 209 -2.28 24.48 3.12
N ASP A 210 -1.66 23.30 3.22
CA ASP A 210 -0.93 22.67 2.11
C ASP A 210 -1.85 22.46 0.90
N ILE A 211 -3.07 21.98 1.15
CA ILE A 211 -4.06 21.79 0.08
C ILE A 211 -4.51 23.13 -0.49
N GLN A 212 -4.74 24.14 0.35
CA GLN A 212 -5.12 25.48 -0.13
C GLN A 212 -4.03 26.12 -1.00
N VAL A 213 -2.76 25.91 -0.67
CA VAL A 213 -1.63 26.33 -1.50
C VAL A 213 -1.60 25.53 -2.80
N ALA A 214 -1.72 24.21 -2.75
CA ALA A 214 -1.72 23.34 -3.94
C ALA A 214 -2.90 23.58 -4.90
N LEU A 215 -3.99 24.15 -4.39
CA LEU A 215 -5.15 24.61 -5.17
C LEU A 215 -5.02 26.05 -5.69
N GLY A 216 -3.94 26.77 -5.33
CA GLY A 216 -3.78 28.19 -5.65
C GLY A 216 -4.72 29.14 -4.91
N ILE A 217 -5.38 28.67 -3.83
CA ILE A 217 -6.27 29.49 -2.98
C ILE A 217 -5.45 30.43 -2.08
N LEU A 218 -4.33 29.93 -1.56
CA LEU A 218 -3.42 30.68 -0.71
C LEU A 218 -2.05 30.81 -1.36
N GLN A 219 -1.39 31.93 -1.11
CA GLN A 219 0.02 32.10 -1.46
C GLN A 219 0.90 31.43 -0.41
N PRO A 220 1.97 30.73 -0.81
CA PRO A 220 2.87 30.10 0.13
C PRO A 220 3.61 31.17 0.96
N ILE A 221 3.52 31.05 2.30
CA ILE A 221 4.20 31.90 3.29
C ILE A 221 5.72 31.85 3.12
N VAL A 222 6.26 30.73 2.61
CA VAL A 222 7.68 30.56 2.30
C VAL A 222 7.83 30.41 0.79
N SER A 223 8.79 31.10 0.18
CA SER A 223 9.14 31.01 -1.24
C SER A 223 9.77 29.66 -1.64
N SER A 224 9.31 28.55 -1.05
CA SER A 224 9.60 27.20 -1.56
C SER A 224 8.79 27.02 -2.84
N SER A 225 9.42 27.32 -3.96
CA SER A 225 8.92 27.19 -5.34
C SER A 225 8.40 25.79 -5.70
N GLU A 226 8.61 24.78 -4.84
CA GLU A 226 8.33 23.38 -5.15
C GLU A 226 6.96 22.89 -4.66
N LEU A 227 6.20 23.62 -3.83
CA LEU A 227 4.95 23.13 -3.16
C LEU A 227 3.65 23.29 -3.96
N SER A 228 3.72 23.75 -5.21
CA SER A 228 2.65 24.66 -5.65
C SER A 228 1.41 24.02 -6.24
N GLN A 229 1.41 22.75 -6.66
CA GLN A 229 0.33 22.23 -7.51
C GLN A 229 0.00 20.76 -7.21
N LEU A 230 -1.30 20.47 -7.18
CA LEU A 230 -1.79 19.11 -7.32
C LEU A 230 -1.37 18.56 -8.70
N PRO A 231 -1.12 17.25 -8.83
CA PRO A 231 -0.84 16.64 -10.13
C PRO A 231 -1.94 16.99 -11.14
N ASP A 232 -1.56 17.41 -12.35
CA ASP A 232 -2.52 17.76 -13.41
C ASP A 232 -3.42 16.59 -13.80
N SER A 233 -2.91 15.37 -13.65
CA SER A 233 -3.60 14.11 -13.90
C SER A 233 -4.60 13.73 -12.79
N LEU A 234 -4.61 14.43 -11.66
CA LEU A 234 -5.41 14.09 -10.49
C LEU A 234 -6.91 14.35 -10.77
N GLN A 235 -7.68 13.26 -10.73
CA GLN A 235 -9.13 13.26 -10.88
C GLN A 235 -9.85 13.28 -9.53
N GLN A 236 -9.28 12.61 -8.52
CA GLN A 236 -9.88 12.51 -7.20
C GLN A 236 -8.84 12.49 -6.08
N LEU A 237 -9.07 13.32 -5.06
CA LEU A 237 -8.37 13.33 -3.78
C LEU A 237 -9.37 12.99 -2.67
N VAL A 238 -9.23 11.82 -2.06
CA VAL A 238 -10.02 11.41 -0.91
C VAL A 238 -9.21 11.64 0.36
N ILE A 239 -9.78 12.39 1.29
CA ILE A 239 -9.20 12.64 2.61
C ILE A 239 -10.04 11.89 3.64
N GLU A 240 -9.43 10.88 4.26
CA GLU A 240 -10.03 10.07 5.31
C GLU A 240 -9.96 10.85 6.64
N LEU A 241 -11.08 11.38 7.08
CA LEU A 241 -11.20 12.18 8.30
C LEU A 241 -11.09 11.30 9.52
N GLU A 242 -10.31 11.72 10.52
CA GLU A 242 -10.25 10.94 11.76
C GLU A 242 -11.63 10.88 12.42
N PRO A 243 -12.03 9.70 12.92
CA PRO A 243 -13.29 9.55 13.64
C PRO A 243 -13.33 10.51 14.84
N ALA A 244 -14.54 10.95 15.17
CA ALA A 244 -14.72 11.78 16.35
C ALA A 244 -14.28 10.98 17.58
N PRO A 245 -13.47 11.55 18.48
CA PRO A 245 -13.00 10.84 19.65
C PRO A 245 -14.19 10.31 20.46
N SER A 246 -14.15 9.01 20.77
CA SER A 246 -15.22 8.31 21.50
C SER A 246 -15.27 8.69 22.98
N SER A 247 -14.21 9.29 23.53
CA SER A 247 -14.18 9.81 24.91
C SER A 247 -13.87 11.32 24.98
N LEU A 248 -14.38 11.95 26.04
CA LEU A 248 -14.20 13.38 26.34
C LEU A 248 -12.78 13.74 26.81
N ASP A 249 -11.90 12.75 27.00
CA ASP A 249 -10.66 12.91 27.79
C ASP A 249 -9.54 13.69 27.08
N SER A 250 -9.71 14.06 25.81
CA SER A 250 -8.84 15.05 25.15
C SER A 250 -9.65 16.12 24.43
N TRP A 251 -10.26 17.01 25.22
CA TRP A 251 -10.98 18.19 24.72
C TRP A 251 -10.14 19.02 23.71
N ALA A 252 -8.82 19.13 23.93
CA ALA A 252 -7.91 19.88 23.06
C ALA A 252 -7.63 19.16 21.72
N SER A 253 -7.49 17.83 21.72
CA SER A 253 -7.43 17.05 20.48
C SER A 253 -8.76 17.10 19.72
N ASN A 254 -9.87 17.11 20.45
CA ASN A 254 -11.22 17.19 19.89
C ASN A 254 -11.45 18.54 19.18
N ILE A 255 -11.07 19.68 19.78
CA ILE A 255 -11.19 21.00 19.14
C ILE A 255 -10.27 21.14 17.93
N ARG A 256 -9.00 20.70 18.01
CA ARG A 256 -8.07 20.78 16.87
C ARG A 256 -8.51 19.87 15.72
N GLY A 257 -8.98 18.67 16.04
CA GLY A 257 -9.54 17.72 15.08
C GLY A 257 -10.76 18.31 14.38
N GLU A 258 -11.71 18.84 15.14
CA GLU A 258 -12.93 19.47 14.61
C GLU A 258 -12.64 20.73 13.78
N GLN A 259 -11.70 21.57 14.22
CA GLN A 259 -11.25 22.71 13.42
C GLN A 259 -10.62 22.27 12.09
N HIS A 260 -9.82 21.20 12.07
CA HIS A 260 -9.30 20.65 10.83
C HIS A 260 -10.41 20.06 9.95
N ARG A 261 -11.35 19.28 10.52
CA ARG A 261 -12.49 18.73 9.78
C ARG A 261 -13.29 19.84 9.09
N ARG A 262 -13.58 20.94 9.80
CA ARG A 262 -14.26 22.12 9.22
C ARG A 262 -13.47 22.77 8.09
N LYS A 263 -12.15 22.86 8.20
CA LYS A 263 -11.30 23.41 7.13
C LYS A 263 -11.36 22.53 5.89
N PHE A 264 -11.24 21.21 6.03
CA PHE A 264 -11.35 20.28 4.90
C PHE A 264 -12.73 20.30 4.24
N HIS A 265 -13.82 20.43 5.02
CA HIS A 265 -15.17 20.62 4.46
C HIS A 265 -15.28 21.89 3.61
N LYS A 266 -14.70 23.00 4.05
CA LYS A 266 -14.68 24.24 3.25
C LYS A 266 -13.85 24.08 1.97
N ILE A 267 -12.78 23.29 2.02
CA ILE A 267 -11.94 23.01 0.85
C ILE A 267 -12.65 22.10 -0.14
N SER A 268 -13.31 21.03 0.32
CA SER A 268 -14.03 20.09 -0.55
C SER A 268 -15.21 20.73 -1.26
N GLN A 269 -15.81 21.78 -0.69
CA GLN A 269 -16.84 22.58 -1.36
C GLN A 269 -16.31 23.46 -2.50
N ARG A 270 -14.99 23.72 -2.53
CA ARG A 270 -14.35 24.60 -3.51
C ARG A 270 -13.75 23.86 -4.70
N ASP A 271 -13.42 22.57 -4.55
CA ASP A 271 -12.87 21.74 -5.61
C ASP A 271 -13.55 20.38 -5.64
N ALA A 272 -14.23 20.06 -6.75
CA ALA A 272 -15.00 18.83 -6.93
C ALA A 272 -14.15 17.55 -6.92
N ARG A 273 -12.83 17.67 -7.11
CA ARG A 273 -11.89 16.54 -7.02
C ARG A 273 -11.70 16.09 -5.57
N ILE A 274 -11.95 16.98 -4.59
CA ILE A 274 -11.70 16.69 -3.18
C ILE A 274 -12.95 16.10 -2.54
N ARG A 275 -12.83 14.86 -2.07
CA ARG A 275 -13.87 14.13 -1.35
C ARG A 275 -13.40 13.84 0.06
N LEU A 276 -14.34 13.91 1.00
CA LEU A 276 -14.09 13.54 2.38
C LEU A 276 -14.72 12.17 2.62
N ALA A 277 -13.96 11.28 3.24
CA ALA A 277 -14.46 10.01 3.75
C ALA A 277 -14.41 10.04 5.27
N ASP A 278 -15.44 9.51 5.93
CA ASP A 278 -15.34 9.26 7.37
C ASP A 278 -14.37 8.10 7.59
N GLY A 279 -13.30 8.38 8.32
CA GLY A 279 -12.33 7.36 8.72
C GLY A 279 -12.97 6.40 9.69
N ARG A 280 -12.68 5.12 9.48
CA ARG A 280 -13.00 4.09 10.47
C ARG A 280 -11.88 4.11 11.52
N ASP A 281 -12.24 4.05 12.80
CA ASP A 281 -11.30 4.05 13.93
C ASP A 281 -10.40 2.81 13.98
N ASP A 282 -10.71 1.82 13.15
CA ASP A 282 -10.07 0.51 13.20
C ASP A 282 -9.22 0.25 11.94
N TRP A 283 -8.02 -0.25 12.19
CA TRP A 283 -7.26 -1.01 11.22
C TRP A 283 -8.18 -2.07 10.62
N ILE A 284 -8.51 -1.97 9.33
CA ILE A 284 -9.31 -2.99 8.63
C ILE A 284 -8.70 -4.37 8.98
N PRO A 285 -9.47 -5.31 9.53
CA PRO A 285 -8.99 -6.65 9.81
C PRO A 285 -8.35 -7.23 8.55
N VAL A 286 -7.22 -7.95 8.69
CA VAL A 286 -6.50 -8.51 7.53
C VAL A 286 -7.41 -9.38 6.67
N VAL A 287 -8.39 -10.06 7.29
CA VAL A 287 -9.42 -10.84 6.59
C VAL A 287 -10.27 -9.95 5.68
N GLU A 288 -10.85 -8.86 6.21
CA GLU A 288 -11.65 -7.92 5.42
C GLU A 288 -10.81 -7.23 4.34
N ALA A 289 -9.56 -6.88 4.64
CA ALA A 289 -8.64 -6.30 3.67
C ALA A 289 -8.32 -7.27 2.53
N LYS A 290 -8.12 -8.56 2.84
CA LYS A 290 -7.92 -9.62 1.85
C LYS A 290 -9.17 -9.83 1.00
N GLU A 291 -10.36 -9.85 1.60
CA GLU A 291 -11.63 -10.01 0.87
C GLU A 291 -11.83 -8.87 -0.13
N ARG A 292 -11.60 -7.63 0.29
CA ARG A 292 -11.65 -6.45 -0.60
C ARG A 292 -10.61 -6.44 -1.70
N TRP A 293 -9.48 -7.10 -1.49
CA TRP A 293 -8.45 -7.24 -2.51
C TRP A 293 -8.80 -8.28 -3.58
N ILE A 294 -9.60 -9.29 -3.22
CA ILE A 294 -10.04 -10.37 -4.13
C ILE A 294 -11.31 -9.98 -4.89
N SER A 295 -12.15 -9.11 -4.33
CA SER A 295 -13.40 -8.61 -4.93
C SER A 295 -13.17 -7.57 -6.02
#